data_AF-A0A7W1B4H2-F1
#
_entry.id   AF-A0A7W1B4H2-F1
#
_cell.length_a   1.000
_cell.length_b   1.000
_cell.length_c   1.000
_cell.angle_alpha   90.00
_cell.angle_beta   90.00
_cell.angle_gamma   90.00
#
_symmetry.space_group_name_H-M   'P 1'
#
loop_
_entity.id
_entity.type
_entity.pdbx_description
1 polymer ?
#
loop_
_entity_poly.entity_id
_entity_poly.type
_entity_poly.pdbx_seq_one_letter_code
_entity_poly.pdbx_strand_id
1 'polypeptide(L)'
;MTAHLGATLRLFRLESGLSLRDLARRLGVSSTYLSRVENGIDAPPTSLRLEAMARELGVPPTLLIELAHRVSPLLVDYVAREPDAGSLFLDIAHRRLNRTQLAELRAVLDARFPTRRKPTPPAYRLSELLTSDRILVQLRCADLEDVFDVAVERLATGTTADPVTVVAALLRREAVVSSSIGHGVAVPCAYVEAASPSAAVVSLARPLRRATPDGQAVRLVIVLWGSTHAGDRMAGLASIARLSARGLADQLASLDSPARVLARLAELELTASVELS
;
A
#
# COMPACT_ATOMS: atom_id res chain seq x y z
N MET A 1 -13.03 4.31 -5.56
CA MET A 1 -11.66 4.75 -5.98
C MET A 1 -11.09 5.82 -5.04
N THR A 2 -11.78 6.94 -4.75
CA THR A 2 -11.35 7.95 -3.76
C THR A 2 -11.13 7.39 -2.35
N ALA A 3 -11.99 6.45 -1.93
CA ALA A 3 -11.95 5.86 -0.60
C ALA A 3 -10.64 5.09 -0.29
N HIS A 4 -10.00 4.52 -1.32
CA HIS A 4 -8.70 3.84 -1.15
C HIS A 4 -7.60 4.84 -0.77
N LEU A 5 -7.53 5.97 -1.49
CA LEU A 5 -6.57 7.03 -1.20
C LEU A 5 -6.81 7.61 0.20
N GLY A 6 -8.06 7.96 0.53
CA GLY A 6 -8.41 8.57 1.82
C GLY A 6 -8.01 7.69 3.00
N ALA A 7 -8.36 6.40 2.95
CA ALA A 7 -8.02 5.47 4.02
C ALA A 7 -6.52 5.20 4.11
N THR A 8 -5.81 5.16 2.98
CA THR A 8 -4.34 5.05 2.95
C THR A 8 -3.68 6.28 3.59
N LEU A 9 -4.14 7.49 3.26
CA LEU A 9 -3.67 8.74 3.89
C LEU A 9 -3.89 8.72 5.40
N ARG A 10 -5.08 8.29 5.85
CA ARG A 10 -5.41 8.14 7.27
C ARG A 10 -4.48 7.15 7.96
N LEU A 11 -4.22 6.00 7.34
CA LEU A 11 -3.32 4.99 7.87
C LEU A 11 -1.90 5.56 8.02
N PHE A 12 -1.36 6.19 6.98
CA PHE A 12 -0.01 6.79 7.03
C PHE A 12 0.07 7.87 8.10
N ARG A 13 -0.95 8.75 8.19
CA ARG A 13 -0.98 9.80 9.22
C ARG A 13 -0.89 9.21 10.63
N LEU A 14 -1.67 8.18 10.92
CA LEU A 14 -1.71 7.54 12.23
C LEU A 14 -0.41 6.79 12.54
N GLU A 15 0.19 6.15 11.54
CA GLU A 15 1.46 5.45 11.69
C GLU A 15 2.66 6.39 11.88
N SER A 16 2.57 7.61 11.34
CA SER A 16 3.49 8.70 11.64
C SER A 16 3.25 9.35 13.01
N GLY A 17 2.28 8.87 13.80
CA GLY A 17 1.91 9.45 15.10
C GLY A 17 1.26 10.83 15.03
N LEU A 18 0.76 11.24 13.86
CA LEU A 18 0.19 12.57 13.65
C LEU A 18 -1.32 12.57 13.95
N SER A 19 -1.77 13.54 14.74
CA SER A 19 -3.20 13.82 14.84
C SER A 19 -3.71 14.46 13.53
N LEU A 20 -5.03 14.41 13.32
CA LEU A 20 -5.66 15.09 12.19
C LEU A 20 -5.37 16.61 12.21
N ARG A 21 -5.35 17.22 13.39
CA ARG A 21 -5.05 18.65 13.55
C ARG A 21 -3.59 18.96 13.25
N ASP A 22 -2.66 18.08 13.62
CA ASP A 22 -1.25 18.27 13.34
C ASP A 22 -0.96 18.24 11.84
N LEU A 23 -1.45 17.22 11.14
CA LEU A 23 -1.23 17.15 9.70
C LEU A 23 -1.93 18.30 8.95
N ALA A 24 -3.15 18.65 9.34
CA ALA A 24 -3.88 19.77 8.72
C ALA A 24 -3.12 21.10 8.87
N ARG A 25 -2.58 21.38 10.07
CA ARG A 25 -1.75 22.56 10.34
C ARG A 25 -0.48 22.58 9.48
N ARG A 26 0.24 21.46 9.37
CA ARG A 26 1.46 21.37 8.54
C ARG A 26 1.17 21.57 7.05
N LEU A 27 0.01 21.11 6.59
CA LEU A 27 -0.44 21.27 5.20
C LEU A 27 -1.10 22.62 4.90
N GLY A 28 -1.30 23.49 5.91
CA GLY A 28 -2.02 24.75 5.74
C GLY A 28 -3.47 24.57 5.28
N VAL A 29 -4.16 23.52 5.77
CA VAL A 29 -5.58 23.23 5.46
C VAL A 29 -6.40 23.07 6.75
N SER A 30 -7.73 23.09 6.63
CA SER A 30 -8.60 22.82 7.78
C SER A 30 -8.63 21.33 8.13
N SER A 31 -8.78 21.00 9.41
CA SER A 31 -8.98 19.61 9.85
C SER A 31 -10.27 19.01 9.27
N THR A 32 -11.30 19.81 9.04
CA THR A 32 -12.54 19.39 8.38
C THR A 32 -12.29 18.94 6.95
N TYR A 33 -11.54 19.71 6.17
CA TYR A 33 -11.15 19.33 4.81
C TYR A 33 -10.35 18.02 4.82
N LEU A 34 -9.32 17.92 5.67
CA LEU A 34 -8.49 16.71 5.74
C LEU A 34 -9.33 15.48 6.15
N SER A 35 -10.27 15.62 7.09
CA SER A 35 -11.19 14.55 7.48
C SER A 35 -12.04 14.06 6.31
N ARG A 36 -12.60 14.98 5.53
CA ARG A 36 -13.43 14.64 4.36
C ARG A 36 -12.63 13.92 3.28
N VAL A 37 -11.38 14.33 3.06
CA VAL A 37 -10.44 13.63 2.16
C VAL A 37 -10.13 12.22 2.68
N GLU A 38 -9.77 12.07 3.96
CA GLU A 38 -9.45 10.77 4.57
C GLU A 38 -10.62 9.78 4.56
N ASN A 39 -11.84 10.29 4.64
CA ASN A 39 -13.05 9.47 4.56
C ASN A 39 -13.54 9.27 3.11
N GLY A 40 -12.82 9.76 2.11
CA GLY A 40 -13.16 9.62 0.69
C GLY A 40 -14.42 10.38 0.27
N ILE A 41 -14.86 11.36 1.08
CA ILE A 41 -16.04 12.19 0.82
C ILE A 41 -15.73 13.23 -0.27
N ASP A 42 -14.57 13.87 -0.18
CA ASP A 42 -14.11 14.83 -1.18
C ASP A 42 -13.36 14.11 -2.32
N ALA A 43 -13.34 14.76 -3.49
CA ALA A 43 -12.55 14.30 -4.63
C ALA A 43 -11.05 14.22 -4.27
N PRO A 44 -10.24 13.42 -4.98
CA PRO A 44 -8.82 13.33 -4.69
C PRO A 44 -8.18 14.73 -4.79
N PRO A 45 -7.34 15.11 -3.81
CA PRO A 45 -6.63 16.39 -3.84
C PRO A 45 -5.87 16.61 -5.15
N THR A 46 -5.51 17.86 -5.43
CA THR A 46 -4.65 18.20 -6.56
C THR A 46 -3.28 17.54 -6.43
N SER A 47 -2.59 17.29 -7.54
CA SER A 47 -1.26 16.66 -7.52
C SER A 47 -0.26 17.44 -6.65
N LEU A 48 -0.29 18.78 -6.69
CA LEU A 48 0.53 19.62 -5.82
C LEU A 48 0.22 19.43 -4.33
N ARG A 49 -1.05 19.23 -3.96
CA ARG A 49 -1.42 18.95 -2.57
C ARG A 49 -1.06 17.52 -2.15
N LEU A 50 -1.13 16.56 -3.07
CA LEU A 50 -0.66 15.19 -2.84
C LEU A 50 0.86 15.15 -2.63
N GLU A 51 1.64 15.95 -3.35
CA GLU A 51 3.08 16.10 -3.12
C GLU A 51 3.40 16.68 -1.73
N ALA A 52 2.64 17.70 -1.29
CA ALA A 52 2.78 18.24 0.06
C ALA A 52 2.44 17.19 1.14
N MET A 53 1.34 16.45 0.96
CA MET A 53 0.96 15.33 1.83
C MET A 53 2.04 14.26 1.89
N ALA A 54 2.59 13.86 0.74
CA ALA A 54 3.63 12.85 0.66
C ALA A 54 4.89 13.24 1.44
N ARG A 55 5.30 14.51 1.30
CA ARG A 55 6.46 15.07 2.02
C ARG A 55 6.27 15.04 3.54
N GLU A 56 5.10 15.47 4.02
CA GLU A 56 4.78 15.46 5.46
C GLU A 56 4.68 14.04 6.04
N LEU A 57 4.21 13.08 5.23
CA LEU A 57 4.05 11.68 5.63
C LEU A 57 5.33 10.85 5.44
N GLY A 58 6.38 11.39 4.82
CA GLY A 58 7.62 10.67 4.56
C GLY A 58 7.48 9.56 3.51
N VAL A 59 6.54 9.70 2.56
CA VAL A 59 6.34 8.73 1.46
C VAL A 59 6.68 9.33 0.10
N PRO A 60 7.02 8.52 -0.92
CA PRO A 60 7.24 9.03 -2.27
C PRO A 60 5.97 9.69 -2.86
N PRO A 61 6.04 10.89 -3.44
CA PRO A 61 4.87 11.56 -4.03
C PRO A 61 4.17 10.77 -5.12
N THR A 62 4.94 10.00 -5.91
CA THR A 62 4.41 9.11 -6.96
C THR A 62 3.36 8.15 -6.40
N LEU A 63 3.53 7.68 -5.15
CA LEU A 63 2.55 6.82 -4.49
C LEU A 63 1.17 7.47 -4.44
N LEU A 64 1.09 8.67 -3.85
CA LEU A 64 -0.20 9.30 -3.61
C LEU A 64 -0.84 9.76 -4.93
N ILE A 65 -0.04 10.15 -5.92
CA ILE A 65 -0.48 10.49 -7.27
C ILE A 65 -1.07 9.25 -7.97
N GLU A 66 -0.37 8.11 -7.93
CA GLU A 66 -0.83 6.82 -8.46
C GLU A 66 -2.15 6.40 -7.81
N LEU A 67 -2.21 6.43 -6.47
CA LEU A 67 -3.40 6.06 -5.71
C LEU A 67 -4.60 6.99 -5.98
N ALA A 68 -4.34 8.25 -6.30
CA ALA A 68 -5.35 9.21 -6.70
C ALA A 68 -5.80 9.07 -8.15
N HIS A 69 -5.15 8.19 -8.94
CA HIS A 69 -5.23 8.13 -10.40
C HIS A 69 -5.09 9.52 -11.06
N ARG A 70 -4.22 10.35 -10.49
CA ARG A 70 -3.91 11.68 -11.03
C ARG A 70 -2.70 11.59 -11.93
N VAL A 71 -2.65 12.49 -12.91
CA VAL A 71 -1.46 12.68 -13.72
C VAL A 71 -0.42 13.45 -12.90
N SER A 72 0.82 12.99 -12.96
CA SER A 72 1.97 13.67 -12.33
C SER A 72 2.16 15.07 -12.94
N PRO A 73 2.45 16.12 -12.15
CA PRO A 73 2.75 17.45 -12.69
C PRO A 73 3.88 17.41 -13.73
N LEU A 74 4.87 16.54 -13.52
CA LEU A 74 5.95 16.31 -14.48
C LEU A 74 5.45 15.90 -15.86
N LEU A 75 4.39 15.07 -15.94
CA LEU A 75 3.79 14.66 -17.21
C LEU A 75 3.01 15.80 -17.84
N VAL A 76 2.27 16.58 -17.06
CA VAL A 76 1.53 17.76 -17.55
C VAL A 76 2.51 18.76 -18.16
N ASP A 77 3.58 19.09 -17.43
CA ASP A 77 4.61 20.02 -17.89
C ASP A 77 5.35 19.48 -19.12
N TYR A 78 5.54 18.17 -19.22
CA TYR A 78 6.20 17.53 -20.37
C TYR A 78 5.32 17.59 -21.62
N VAL A 79 4.04 17.19 -21.53
CA VAL A 79 3.10 17.24 -22.66
C VAL A 79 2.87 18.68 -23.12
N ALA A 80 2.88 19.65 -22.21
CA ALA A 80 2.79 21.06 -22.56
C ALA A 80 4.01 21.55 -23.36
N ARG A 81 5.20 21.00 -23.09
CA ARG A 81 6.44 21.33 -23.79
C ARG A 81 6.63 20.54 -25.10
N GLU A 82 6.14 19.30 -25.14
CA GLU A 82 6.30 18.37 -26.26
C GLU A 82 4.92 17.89 -26.76
N PRO A 83 4.30 18.60 -27.73
CA PRO A 83 2.97 18.26 -28.25
C PRO A 83 2.86 16.85 -28.83
N ASP A 84 3.94 16.34 -29.44
CA ASP A 84 4.01 14.99 -30.00
C ASP A 84 3.92 13.89 -28.93
N ALA A 85 4.33 14.20 -27.68
CA ALA A 85 4.07 13.28 -26.57
C ALA A 85 2.57 13.18 -26.28
N GLY A 86 1.86 14.32 -26.37
CA GLY A 86 0.40 14.36 -26.21
C GLY A 86 -0.33 13.51 -27.25
N SER A 87 0.07 13.62 -28.52
CA SER A 87 -0.53 12.82 -29.60
C SER A 87 -0.27 11.31 -29.40
N LEU A 88 0.93 10.92 -28.97
CA LEU A 88 1.25 9.53 -28.63
C LEU A 88 0.37 8.99 -27.50
N PHE A 89 0.16 9.76 -26.43
CA PHE A 89 -0.73 9.33 -25.34
C PHE A 89 -2.19 9.19 -25.79
N LEU A 90 -2.68 10.10 -26.65
CA LEU A 90 -4.00 9.98 -27.25
C LEU A 90 -4.11 8.73 -28.14
N ASP A 91 -3.06 8.41 -28.89
CA ASP A 91 -2.99 7.21 -29.73
C ASP A 91 -3.08 5.92 -28.91
N ILE A 92 -2.37 5.85 -27.79
CA ILE A 92 -2.44 4.74 -26.82
C ILE A 92 -3.87 4.65 -26.25
N ALA A 93 -4.46 5.78 -25.87
CA ALA A 93 -5.80 5.83 -25.30
C ALA A 93 -6.89 5.38 -26.29
N HIS A 94 -6.87 5.86 -27.53
CA HIS A 94 -7.82 5.47 -28.58
C HIS A 94 -7.76 3.98 -28.90
N ARG A 95 -6.56 3.38 -28.89
CA ARG A 95 -6.35 1.94 -29.11
C ARG A 95 -6.64 1.08 -27.87
N ARG A 96 -6.90 1.71 -26.71
CA ARG A 96 -7.23 1.05 -25.44
C ARG A 96 -6.23 -0.04 -25.04
N LEU A 97 -4.93 0.29 -25.13
CA LEU A 97 -3.87 -0.65 -24.78
C LEU A 97 -4.07 -1.17 -23.34
N ASN A 98 -4.00 -2.48 -23.18
CA ASN A 98 -4.14 -3.14 -21.88
C ASN A 98 -2.80 -3.17 -21.12
N ARG A 99 -2.81 -3.67 -19.87
CA ARG A 99 -1.62 -3.74 -19.01
C ARG A 99 -0.44 -4.45 -19.67
N THR A 100 -0.68 -5.58 -20.34
CA THR A 100 0.37 -6.36 -21.01
C THR A 100 0.97 -5.58 -22.18
N GLN A 101 0.15 -4.95 -23.01
CA GLN A 101 0.60 -4.15 -24.15
C GLN A 101 1.36 -2.88 -23.71
N LEU A 102 0.91 -2.24 -22.63
CA LEU A 102 1.62 -1.11 -22.03
C LEU A 102 2.99 -1.54 -21.49
N ALA A 103 3.10 -2.74 -20.92
CA ALA A 103 4.37 -3.31 -20.47
C ALA A 103 5.32 -3.60 -21.65
N GLU A 104 4.80 -4.07 -22.79
CA GLU A 104 5.60 -4.24 -24.02
C GLU A 104 6.15 -2.90 -24.53
N LEU A 105 5.31 -1.85 -24.59
CA LEU A 105 5.78 -0.52 -24.97
C LEU A 105 6.83 0.02 -23.99
N ARG A 106 6.66 -0.21 -22.69
CA ARG A 106 7.65 0.15 -21.68
C ARG A 106 8.99 -0.53 -21.95
N ALA A 107 8.98 -1.84 -22.23
CA ALA A 107 10.21 -2.57 -22.55
C ALA A 107 10.93 -2.01 -23.79
N VAL A 108 10.18 -1.59 -24.82
CA VAL A 108 10.77 -0.92 -26.00
C VAL A 108 11.40 0.42 -25.63
N LEU A 109 10.73 1.23 -24.81
CA LEU A 109 11.27 2.50 -24.31
C LEU A 109 12.56 2.27 -23.54
N ASP A 110 12.58 1.32 -22.61
CA ASP A 110 13.76 1.03 -21.79
C ASP A 110 14.95 0.53 -22.64
N ALA A 111 14.67 -0.25 -23.70
CA ALA A 111 15.69 -0.76 -24.60
C ALA A 111 16.26 0.30 -25.58
N ARG A 112 15.42 1.25 -26.03
CA ARG A 112 15.79 2.25 -27.04
C ARG A 112 16.20 3.59 -26.45
N PHE A 113 15.60 3.96 -25.32
CA PHE A 113 15.75 5.22 -24.62
C PHE A 113 15.97 4.97 -23.12
N PRO A 114 17.09 4.30 -22.74
CA PRO A 114 17.31 3.92 -21.37
C PRO A 114 17.31 5.16 -20.46
N THR A 115 16.59 5.08 -19.34
CA THR A 115 16.59 6.13 -18.33
C THR A 115 18.00 6.25 -17.75
N ARG A 116 18.54 7.49 -17.71
CA ARG A 116 19.84 7.77 -17.05
C ARG A 116 19.77 7.54 -15.54
N ARG A 117 18.56 7.55 -14.97
CA ARG A 117 18.30 7.27 -13.57
C ARG A 117 18.18 5.75 -13.40
N LYS A 118 19.12 5.14 -12.68
CA LYS A 118 18.95 3.74 -12.26
C LYS A 118 17.59 3.61 -11.54
N PRO A 119 16.81 2.56 -11.83
CA PRO A 119 15.70 2.20 -10.98
C PRO A 119 16.18 2.21 -9.54
N THR A 120 15.61 3.10 -8.75
CA THR A 120 15.77 2.99 -7.31
C THR A 120 14.83 1.86 -6.94
N PRO A 121 15.32 0.65 -6.61
CA PRO A 121 14.41 -0.38 -6.12
C PRO A 121 13.61 0.25 -4.98
N PRO A 122 12.31 -0.10 -4.84
CA PRO A 122 11.56 0.35 -3.68
C PRO A 122 12.43 0.01 -2.47
N ALA A 123 12.71 1.01 -1.63
CA ALA A 123 13.62 0.86 -0.50
C ALA A 123 13.18 -0.25 0.49
N TYR A 124 12.00 -0.83 0.24
CA TYR A 124 11.36 -1.83 1.05
C TYR A 124 10.53 -2.79 0.19
N ARG A 125 10.81 -4.08 0.30
CA ARG A 125 10.03 -5.16 -0.32
C ARG A 125 9.31 -5.95 0.77
N LEU A 126 8.01 -6.15 0.60
CA LEU A 126 7.22 -7.00 1.49
C LEU A 126 7.76 -8.43 1.47
N SER A 127 8.20 -8.95 0.32
CA SER A 127 8.76 -10.31 0.22
C SER A 127 9.98 -10.53 1.14
N GLU A 128 10.77 -9.50 1.41
CA GLU A 128 11.97 -9.57 2.25
C GLU A 128 11.66 -9.62 3.76
N LEU A 129 10.41 -9.35 4.15
CA LEU A 129 9.95 -9.41 5.55
C LEU A 129 9.31 -10.74 5.93
N LEU A 130 9.12 -11.61 4.93
CA LEU A 130 8.37 -12.84 5.05
C LEU A 130 9.30 -14.04 5.15
N THR A 131 8.87 -15.01 5.93
CA THR A 131 9.33 -16.40 5.85
C THR A 131 8.14 -17.27 5.50
N SER A 132 8.38 -18.49 5.01
CA SER A 132 7.30 -19.42 4.65
C SER A 132 6.30 -19.64 5.79
N ASP A 133 6.77 -19.71 7.04
CA ASP A 133 5.92 -19.90 8.22
C ASP A 133 5.04 -18.70 8.57
N ARG A 134 5.34 -17.51 8.02
CA ARG A 134 4.57 -16.28 8.22
C ARG A 134 3.55 -16.05 7.09
N ILE A 135 3.39 -17.02 6.20
CA ILE A 135 2.42 -16.97 5.12
C ILE A 135 1.34 -18.01 5.36
N LEU A 136 0.15 -17.50 5.65
CA LEU A 136 -1.03 -18.28 5.98
C LEU A 136 -1.97 -18.19 4.79
N VAL A 137 -2.13 -19.30 4.08
CA VAL A 137 -2.98 -19.37 2.89
C VAL A 137 -4.34 -19.95 3.23
N GLN A 138 -5.41 -19.38 2.68
CA GLN A 138 -6.78 -19.87 2.85
C GLN A 138 -7.18 -20.07 4.33
N LEU A 139 -6.78 -19.15 5.21
CA LEU A 139 -7.13 -19.23 6.63
C LEU A 139 -8.65 -19.16 6.77
N ARG A 140 -9.20 -20.09 7.57
CA ARG A 140 -10.61 -20.10 7.96
C ARG A 140 -10.72 -19.44 9.33
N CYS A 141 -11.32 -18.27 9.36
CA CYS A 141 -11.58 -17.51 10.57
C CYS A 141 -12.96 -16.84 10.51
N ALA A 142 -13.46 -16.40 11.66
CA ALA A 142 -14.71 -15.66 11.80
C ALA A 142 -14.48 -14.14 11.72
N ASP A 143 -13.39 -13.66 12.32
CA ASP A 143 -13.10 -12.22 12.45
C ASP A 143 -11.58 -11.93 12.40
N LEU A 144 -11.20 -10.72 12.80
CA LEU A 144 -9.80 -10.28 12.82
C LEU A 144 -9.03 -10.77 14.03
N GLU A 145 -9.69 -11.09 15.13
CA GLU A 145 -9.02 -11.59 16.34
C GLU A 145 -8.36 -12.93 16.04
N ASP A 146 -9.10 -13.84 15.40
CA ASP A 146 -8.57 -15.11 14.88
C ASP A 146 -7.36 -14.91 13.95
N VAL A 147 -7.40 -13.87 13.09
CA VAL A 147 -6.29 -13.55 12.18
C VAL A 147 -5.09 -13.06 12.96
N PHE A 148 -5.31 -12.20 13.96
CA PHE A 148 -4.25 -11.62 14.76
C PHE A 148 -3.57 -12.69 15.62
N ASP A 149 -4.34 -13.57 16.27
CA ASP A 149 -3.79 -14.67 17.06
C ASP A 149 -2.81 -15.51 16.25
N VAL A 150 -3.24 -15.98 15.08
CA VAL A 150 -2.39 -16.84 14.25
C VAL A 150 -1.21 -16.06 13.64
N ALA A 151 -1.43 -14.84 13.15
CA ALA A 151 -0.36 -14.04 12.55
C ALA A 151 0.71 -13.63 13.57
N VAL A 152 0.29 -13.18 14.76
CA VAL A 152 1.16 -12.74 15.84
C VAL A 152 1.95 -13.92 16.40
N GLU A 153 1.35 -15.11 16.54
CA GLU A 153 2.06 -16.32 16.96
C GLU A 153 3.24 -16.65 16.01
N ARG A 154 3.00 -16.60 14.70
CA ARG A 154 4.04 -16.84 13.68
C ARG A 154 5.13 -15.77 13.68
N LEU A 155 4.73 -14.55 13.96
CA LEU A 155 5.63 -13.41 14.04
C LEU A 155 6.51 -13.49 15.31
N ALA A 156 5.93 -13.88 16.44
CA ALA A 156 6.59 -13.92 17.76
C ALA A 156 7.63 -15.01 17.90
N THR A 157 7.60 -16.02 17.02
CA THR A 157 8.59 -17.09 16.98
C THR A 157 10.01 -16.51 16.89
N GLY A 158 10.83 -16.78 17.91
CA GLY A 158 12.22 -16.29 17.99
C GLY A 158 12.35 -14.85 18.52
N THR A 159 11.30 -14.27 19.11
CA THR A 159 11.31 -12.95 19.74
C THR A 159 10.93 -13.04 21.22
N THR A 160 11.13 -11.95 21.96
CA THR A 160 10.68 -11.82 23.36
C THR A 160 9.29 -11.17 23.48
N ALA A 161 8.61 -10.94 22.35
CA ALA A 161 7.31 -10.29 22.34
C ALA A 161 6.24 -11.22 22.91
N ASP A 162 5.37 -10.71 23.79
CA ASP A 162 4.21 -11.44 24.28
C ASP A 162 3.06 -11.37 23.26
N PRO A 163 2.66 -12.49 22.62
CA PRO A 163 1.60 -12.50 21.62
C PRO A 163 0.28 -11.91 22.13
N VAL A 164 -0.09 -12.23 23.38
CA VAL A 164 -1.37 -11.80 23.96
C VAL A 164 -1.42 -10.27 24.07
N THR A 165 -0.35 -9.66 24.57
CA THR A 165 -0.24 -8.20 24.67
C THR A 165 -0.28 -7.54 23.28
N VAL A 166 0.37 -8.12 22.28
CA VAL A 166 0.40 -7.58 20.92
C VAL A 166 -0.98 -7.66 20.24
N VAL A 167 -1.66 -8.80 20.34
CA VAL A 167 -3.03 -8.99 19.83
C VAL A 167 -3.98 -7.98 20.48
N ALA A 168 -3.93 -7.85 21.81
CA ALA A 168 -4.77 -6.89 22.54
C ALA A 168 -4.50 -5.43 22.12
N ALA A 169 -3.26 -5.09 21.76
CA ALA A 169 -2.92 -3.77 21.22
C ALA A 169 -3.49 -3.56 19.81
N LEU A 170 -3.39 -4.56 18.94
CA LEU A 170 -3.96 -4.52 17.58
C LEU A 170 -5.49 -4.38 17.61
N LEU A 171 -6.18 -5.17 18.42
CA LEU A 171 -7.64 -5.11 18.56
C LEU A 171 -8.11 -3.76 19.08
N ARG A 172 -7.47 -3.23 20.13
CA ARG A 172 -7.79 -1.89 20.66
C ARG A 172 -7.65 -0.81 19.59
N ARG A 173 -6.58 -0.90 18.78
CA ARG A 173 -6.37 0.05 17.69
C ARG A 173 -7.43 -0.09 16.60
N GLU A 174 -7.71 -1.31 16.18
CA GLU A 174 -8.66 -1.62 15.11
C GLU A 174 -10.09 -1.17 15.46
N ALA A 175 -10.47 -1.25 16.74
CA ALA A 175 -11.75 -0.77 17.26
C ALA A 175 -11.91 0.77 17.14
N VAL A 176 -10.82 1.52 17.15
CA VAL A 176 -10.84 2.99 17.01
C VAL A 176 -10.76 3.40 15.55
N VAL A 177 -9.84 2.79 14.78
CA VAL A 177 -9.65 3.07 13.36
C VAL A 177 -9.34 1.78 12.60
N SER A 178 -10.17 1.51 11.58
CA SER A 178 -9.94 0.41 10.66
C SER A 178 -8.60 0.53 9.93
N SER A 179 -7.82 -0.56 9.91
CA SER A 179 -6.59 -0.73 9.13
C SER A 179 -6.81 -1.12 7.67
N SER A 180 -8.05 -1.26 7.21
CA SER A 180 -8.37 -1.50 5.81
C SER A 180 -8.04 -0.31 4.92
N ILE A 181 -7.28 -0.56 3.84
CA ILE A 181 -6.82 0.46 2.88
C ILE A 181 -7.59 0.43 1.56
N GLY A 182 -8.35 -0.64 1.28
CA GLY A 182 -9.13 -0.81 0.05
C GLY A 182 -8.68 -2.05 -0.75
N HIS A 183 -9.36 -2.35 -1.86
CA HIS A 183 -9.09 -3.50 -2.74
C HIS A 183 -9.00 -4.85 -1.99
N GLY A 184 -9.82 -5.02 -0.94
CA GLY A 184 -9.84 -6.25 -0.14
C GLY A 184 -8.64 -6.45 0.79
N VAL A 185 -7.79 -5.44 1.02
CA VAL A 185 -6.60 -5.50 1.88
C VAL A 185 -6.80 -4.75 3.20
N ALA A 186 -6.35 -5.35 4.31
CA ALA A 186 -6.15 -4.70 5.60
C ALA A 186 -4.69 -4.81 6.06
N VAL A 187 -4.17 -3.75 6.70
CA VAL A 187 -2.76 -3.68 7.12
C VAL A 187 -2.64 -3.25 8.59
N PRO A 188 -2.97 -4.13 9.54
CA PRO A 188 -2.76 -3.88 10.96
C PRO A 188 -1.26 -3.77 11.27
N CYS A 189 -0.89 -2.81 12.11
CA CYS A 189 0.50 -2.55 12.48
C CYS A 189 0.69 -2.56 14.00
N ALA A 190 1.69 -3.29 14.47
CA ALA A 190 2.12 -3.30 15.86
C ALA A 190 3.51 -2.69 16.02
N TYR A 191 3.69 -1.85 17.03
CA TYR A 191 5.02 -1.50 17.54
C TYR A 191 5.41 -2.54 18.59
N VAL A 192 6.55 -3.19 18.37
CA VAL A 192 7.09 -4.19 19.29
C VAL A 192 8.53 -3.81 19.55
N GLU A 193 8.83 -3.48 20.80
CA GLU A 193 10.18 -3.05 21.21
C GLU A 193 11.21 -4.15 20.94
N ALA A 194 12.42 -3.76 20.51
CA ALA A 194 13.51 -4.65 20.13
C ALA A 194 13.22 -5.70 19.02
N ALA A 195 12.05 -5.70 18.38
CA ALA A 195 11.76 -6.59 17.25
C ALA A 195 12.29 -6.02 15.92
N SER A 196 12.88 -6.87 15.08
CA SER A 196 13.19 -6.51 13.69
C SER A 196 11.90 -6.36 12.86
N PRO A 197 11.89 -5.54 11.80
CA PRO A 197 10.78 -5.48 10.86
C PRO A 197 10.42 -6.86 10.33
N SER A 198 9.16 -7.20 10.41
CA SER A 198 8.64 -8.47 9.90
C SER A 198 7.18 -8.33 9.55
N ALA A 199 6.71 -9.21 8.68
CA ALA A 199 5.33 -9.25 8.23
C ALA A 199 4.78 -10.67 8.29
N ALA A 200 3.46 -10.77 8.44
CA ALA A 200 2.71 -11.97 8.15
C ALA A 200 1.65 -11.67 7.10
N VAL A 201 1.55 -12.53 6.09
CA VAL A 201 0.55 -12.43 5.03
C VAL A 201 -0.48 -13.52 5.25
N VAL A 202 -1.75 -13.11 5.37
CA VAL A 202 -2.88 -14.01 5.62
C VAL A 202 -3.89 -13.85 4.50
N SER A 203 -3.99 -14.84 3.61
CA SER A 203 -5.11 -14.94 2.67
C SER A 203 -6.25 -15.72 3.30
N LEU A 204 -7.47 -15.26 3.09
CA LEU A 204 -8.65 -15.79 3.77
C LEU A 204 -9.44 -16.72 2.85
N ALA A 205 -9.82 -17.90 3.36
CA ALA A 205 -10.68 -18.85 2.64
C ALA A 205 -12.08 -18.27 2.39
N ARG A 206 -12.56 -17.41 3.29
CA ARG A 206 -13.79 -16.64 3.15
C ARG A 206 -13.50 -15.20 3.52
N PRO A 207 -13.95 -14.22 2.73
CA PRO A 207 -13.76 -12.82 3.09
C PRO A 207 -14.41 -12.49 4.44
N LEU A 208 -13.78 -11.62 5.24
CA LEU A 208 -14.41 -11.12 6.47
C LEU A 208 -15.63 -10.26 6.12
N ARG A 209 -16.63 -10.25 7.02
CA ARG A 209 -17.87 -9.46 6.83
C ARG A 209 -17.64 -7.96 6.71
N ARG A 210 -16.56 -7.46 7.30
CA ARG A 210 -16.17 -6.05 7.22
C ARG A 210 -15.74 -5.68 5.80
N ALA A 211 -16.24 -4.55 5.34
CA ALA A 211 -15.84 -3.99 4.06
C ALA A 211 -14.59 -3.11 4.22
N THR A 212 -13.75 -3.13 3.20
CA THR A 212 -12.75 -2.10 2.97
C THR A 212 -13.45 -0.78 2.55
N PRO A 213 -12.77 0.37 2.62
CA PRO A 213 -13.36 1.69 2.34
C PRO A 213 -14.03 1.83 0.96
N ASP A 214 -13.61 1.05 -0.02
CA ASP A 214 -14.18 0.96 -1.36
C ASP A 214 -15.34 -0.06 -1.50
N GLY A 215 -15.83 -0.60 -0.38
CA GLY A 215 -16.98 -1.51 -0.33
C GLY A 215 -16.66 -2.98 -0.61
N GLN A 216 -15.40 -3.33 -0.85
CA GLN A 216 -15.01 -4.73 -1.07
C GLN A 216 -14.86 -5.47 0.26
N ALA A 217 -15.14 -6.78 0.28
CA ALA A 217 -14.86 -7.59 1.46
C ALA A 217 -13.34 -7.77 1.66
N VAL A 218 -12.87 -7.79 2.90
CA VAL A 218 -11.46 -8.06 3.23
C VAL A 218 -11.13 -9.53 2.89
N ARG A 219 -10.15 -9.75 2.01
CA ARG A 219 -9.67 -11.08 1.56
C ARG A 219 -8.23 -11.35 1.97
N LEU A 220 -7.47 -10.29 2.23
CA LEU A 220 -6.05 -10.36 2.56
C LEU A 220 -5.77 -9.46 3.76
N VAL A 221 -5.10 -9.99 4.77
CA VAL A 221 -4.62 -9.24 5.93
C VAL A 221 -3.09 -9.34 5.96
N ILE A 222 -2.42 -8.21 6.06
CA ILE A 222 -0.95 -8.16 6.16
C ILE A 222 -0.60 -7.50 7.48
N VAL A 223 -0.22 -8.31 8.47
CA VAL A 223 0.17 -7.81 9.78
C VAL A 223 1.63 -7.38 9.70
N LEU A 224 1.89 -6.10 9.93
CA LEU A 224 3.24 -5.56 10.01
C LEU A 224 3.63 -5.34 11.47
N TRP A 225 4.88 -5.66 11.82
CA TRP A 225 5.39 -5.30 13.14
C TRP A 225 6.89 -5.00 13.16
N GLY A 226 7.35 -4.40 14.26
CA GLY A 226 8.76 -4.12 14.51
C GLY A 226 8.99 -2.91 15.41
N SER A 227 10.25 -2.72 15.81
CA SER A 227 10.73 -1.61 16.64
C SER A 227 11.25 -0.42 15.84
N THR A 228 11.24 -0.50 14.51
CA THR A 228 11.91 0.47 13.64
C THR A 228 11.40 1.89 13.78
N HIS A 229 12.31 2.81 13.50
CA HIS A 229 12.02 4.22 13.26
C HIS A 229 10.84 4.35 12.29
N ALA A 230 10.02 5.39 12.47
CA ALA A 230 8.78 5.59 11.71
C ALA A 230 8.96 5.46 10.18
N GLY A 231 10.16 5.78 9.65
CA GLY A 231 10.50 5.67 8.24
C GLY A 231 10.42 4.26 7.64
N ASP A 232 10.94 3.23 8.31
CA ASP A 232 10.98 1.87 7.73
C ASP A 232 9.59 1.24 7.66
N ARG A 233 8.78 1.46 8.71
CA ARG A 233 7.38 1.04 8.71
C ARG A 233 6.59 1.75 7.64
N MET A 234 6.83 3.05 7.46
CA MET A 234 6.18 3.84 6.42
C MET A 234 6.55 3.34 5.02
N ALA A 235 7.79 2.93 4.80
CA ALA A 235 8.21 2.33 3.54
C ALA A 235 7.48 1.00 3.26
N GLY A 236 7.27 0.17 4.29
CA GLY A 236 6.46 -1.05 4.18
C GLY A 236 5.00 -0.80 3.85
N LEU A 237 4.39 0.13 4.56
CA LEU A 237 3.02 0.57 4.31
C LEU A 237 2.85 1.13 2.90
N ALA A 238 3.80 1.94 2.44
CA ALA A 238 3.83 2.48 1.08
C ALA A 238 3.93 1.36 0.03
N SER A 239 4.78 0.35 0.26
CA SER A 239 4.92 -0.81 -0.62
C SER A 239 3.60 -1.59 -0.73
N ILE A 240 2.98 -1.92 0.42
CA ILE A 240 1.70 -2.63 0.47
C ILE A 240 0.58 -1.83 -0.20
N ALA A 241 0.51 -0.51 0.01
CA ALA A 241 -0.51 0.32 -0.60
C ALA A 241 -0.43 0.30 -2.14
N ARG A 242 0.77 0.27 -2.72
CA ARG A 242 0.93 0.11 -4.18
C ARG A 242 0.45 -1.25 -4.65
N LEU A 243 0.88 -2.31 -3.97
CA LEU A 243 0.49 -3.67 -4.33
C LEU A 243 -1.03 -3.83 -4.25
N SER A 244 -1.65 -3.29 -3.19
CA SER A 244 -3.11 -3.25 -3.02
C SER A 244 -3.82 -2.60 -4.21
N ALA A 245 -3.39 -1.41 -4.63
CA ALA A 245 -3.94 -0.71 -5.79
C ALA A 245 -3.78 -1.48 -7.11
N ARG A 246 -2.84 -2.43 -7.17
CA ARG A 246 -2.61 -3.32 -8.32
C ARG A 246 -3.38 -4.65 -8.22
N GLY A 247 -4.26 -4.78 -7.22
CA GLY A 247 -5.09 -5.97 -7.02
C GLY A 247 -4.36 -7.10 -6.29
N LEU A 248 -3.48 -6.79 -5.34
CA LEU A 248 -2.74 -7.79 -4.57
C LEU A 248 -3.65 -8.87 -3.98
N ALA A 249 -4.78 -8.48 -3.38
CA ALA A 249 -5.72 -9.43 -2.78
C ALA A 249 -6.25 -10.42 -3.82
N ASP A 250 -6.62 -9.98 -5.01
CA ASP A 250 -7.16 -10.85 -6.07
C ASP A 250 -6.11 -11.86 -6.56
N GLN A 251 -4.86 -11.41 -6.65
CA GLN A 251 -3.77 -12.23 -7.15
C GLN A 251 -3.29 -13.27 -6.15
N LEU A 252 -3.41 -12.99 -4.84
CA LEU A 252 -3.00 -13.93 -3.78
C LEU A 252 -4.15 -14.79 -3.25
N ALA A 253 -5.41 -14.35 -3.40
CA ALA A 253 -6.57 -15.00 -2.79
C ALA A 253 -6.86 -16.41 -3.29
N SER A 254 -6.32 -16.84 -4.44
CA SER A 254 -6.50 -18.21 -4.96
C SER A 254 -5.28 -19.09 -4.78
N LEU A 255 -4.18 -18.55 -4.24
CA LEU A 255 -2.97 -19.32 -4.02
C LEU A 255 -3.10 -20.19 -2.77
N ASP A 256 -2.52 -21.38 -2.87
CA ASP A 256 -2.66 -22.50 -1.93
C ASP A 256 -1.33 -22.92 -1.30
N SER A 257 -0.23 -22.22 -1.60
CA SER A 257 1.07 -22.50 -0.99
C SER A 257 1.88 -21.23 -0.69
N PRO A 258 2.61 -21.20 0.44
CA PRO A 258 3.52 -20.09 0.78
C PRO A 258 4.54 -19.76 -0.32
N ALA A 259 5.11 -20.78 -0.95
CA ALA A 259 6.10 -20.61 -2.02
C ALA A 259 5.52 -19.87 -3.24
N ARG A 260 4.28 -20.19 -3.64
CA ARG A 260 3.60 -19.49 -4.75
C ARG A 260 3.27 -18.05 -4.39
N VAL A 261 2.89 -17.79 -3.14
CA VAL A 261 2.66 -16.43 -2.63
C VAL A 261 3.94 -15.61 -2.68
N LEU A 262 5.07 -16.14 -2.19
CA LEU A 262 6.37 -15.46 -2.25
C LEU A 262 6.80 -15.16 -3.69
N ALA A 263 6.73 -16.17 -4.58
CA ALA A 263 7.08 -15.99 -5.99
C ALA A 263 6.22 -14.91 -6.63
N ARG A 264 4.90 -14.94 -6.40
CA ARG A 264 3.99 -13.95 -6.97
C ARG A 264 4.21 -12.55 -6.41
N LEU A 265 4.49 -12.41 -5.12
CA LEU A 265 4.84 -11.14 -4.50
C LEU A 265 6.12 -10.56 -5.13
N ALA A 266 7.17 -11.37 -5.28
CA ALA A 266 8.42 -10.93 -5.89
C ALA A 266 8.21 -10.43 -7.34
N GLU A 267 7.41 -11.13 -8.15
CA GLU A 267 7.05 -10.71 -9.51
C GLU A 267 6.33 -9.35 -9.54
N LEU A 268 5.36 -9.16 -8.63
CA LEU A 268 4.61 -7.92 -8.52
C LEU A 268 5.49 -6.74 -8.12
N GLU A 269 6.42 -6.97 -7.20
CA GLU A 269 7.36 -5.95 -6.72
C GLU A 269 8.39 -5.57 -7.78
N LEU A 270 8.83 -6.51 -8.62
CA LEU A 270 9.71 -6.23 -9.76
C LEU A 270 8.99 -5.36 -10.79
N THR A 271 7.74 -5.69 -11.12
CA THR A 271 6.92 -4.91 -12.06
C THR A 271 6.67 -3.49 -11.54
N ALA A 272 6.45 -3.33 -10.22
CA ALA A 272 6.28 -2.03 -9.60
C ALA A 272 7.55 -1.17 -9.54
N SER A 273 8.73 -1.79 -9.55
CA SER A 273 10.03 -1.09 -9.53
C SER A 273 10.38 -0.46 -10.87
N VAL A 274 9.99 -1.10 -11.97
CA VAL A 274 10.31 -0.65 -13.35
C VAL A 274 9.52 0.62 -13.72
N GLU A 275 8.33 0.81 -13.18
CA GLU A 275 7.47 1.97 -13.50
C GLU A 275 7.86 3.26 -12.76
N LEU A 276 8.70 3.17 -11.72
CA LEU A 276 9.11 4.30 -10.86
C LEU A 276 10.44 4.95 -11.28
N SER A 277 10.99 4.55 -12.43
CA SER A 277 12.33 4.92 -12.93
C SER A 277 12.25 5.74 -14.19
#